data_AF-A0A5D2E5T4-F1
#
_entry.id   AF-A0A5D2E5T4-F1
#
_cell.length_a   1.000
_cell.length_b   1.000
_cell.length_c   1.000
_cell.angle_alpha   90.00
_cell.angle_beta   90.00
_cell.angle_gamma   90.00
#
_symmetry.space_group_name_H-M   'P 1'
#
loop_
_entity.id
_entity.type
_entity.pdbx_description
1 polymer ?
#
loop_
_entity_poly.entity_id
_entity_poly.type
_entity_poly.pdbx_seq_one_letter_code
_entity_poly.pdbx_strand_id
1 'polypeptide(L)'
;MPKKMGVNSKAEAARARKSAAESDRKEREAREKEENYWREAEGPKSRAAKKREEDAEKRAEAAARRAEARRQAEMEEKEIDKAMKKPDKKANRVAIPVPKVTEAQLQERKEGEQAEMAKKAEEAKKKQSRTAAEEEYERMVLVTNTNRDDSLIEARSVEEAIAQMAVADNLPADRHPERRLKASFKAFEEAELPRLKEEKPGLTHTQYKDLIWKLWKKSPDNPLNQMSE
;
A
#
# COMPACT_ATOMS: atom_id res chain seq x y z
N MET A 1 -17.06 -54.57 10.64
CA MET A 1 -17.85 -53.41 10.17
C MET A 1 -16.92 -52.24 9.94
N PRO A 2 -16.81 -51.67 8.72
CA PRO A 2 -15.94 -50.52 8.48
C PRO A 2 -16.54 -49.29 9.15
N LYS A 3 -15.74 -48.59 9.98
CA LYS A 3 -16.17 -47.36 10.66
C LYS A 3 -16.57 -46.33 9.60
N LYS A 4 -17.82 -45.87 9.62
CA LYS A 4 -18.33 -44.74 8.84
C LYS A 4 -17.64 -43.47 9.35
N MET A 5 -16.43 -43.20 8.88
CA MET A 5 -15.79 -41.90 9.06
C MET A 5 -16.44 -40.96 8.06
N GLY A 6 -17.40 -40.15 8.55
CA GLY A 6 -17.82 -38.96 7.84
C GLY A 6 -16.59 -38.14 7.47
N VAL A 7 -16.57 -37.64 6.24
CA VAL A 7 -15.43 -36.89 5.71
C VAL A 7 -15.14 -35.70 6.63
N ASN A 8 -13.88 -35.53 7.03
CA ASN A 8 -13.48 -34.45 7.94
C ASN A 8 -13.75 -33.10 7.26
N SER A 9 -14.59 -32.26 7.87
CA SER A 9 -14.96 -30.93 7.35
C SER A 9 -13.75 -30.07 6.96
N LYS A 10 -12.62 -30.20 7.69
CA LYS A 10 -11.37 -29.50 7.33
C LYS A 10 -10.74 -30.03 6.04
N ALA A 11 -10.83 -31.34 5.80
CA ALA A 11 -10.35 -31.97 4.58
C ALA A 11 -11.25 -31.64 3.38
N GLU A 12 -12.57 -31.54 3.58
CA GLU A 12 -13.49 -31.06 2.55
C GLU A 12 -13.25 -29.60 2.20
N ALA A 13 -13.06 -28.72 3.20
CA ALA A 13 -12.72 -27.33 2.98
C ALA A 13 -11.37 -27.16 2.24
N ALA A 14 -10.37 -27.98 2.55
CA ALA A 14 -9.10 -27.97 1.83
C ALA A 14 -9.25 -28.45 0.37
N ARG A 15 -10.04 -29.50 0.14
CA ARG A 15 -10.36 -29.98 -1.22
C ARG A 15 -11.14 -28.93 -2.01
N ALA A 16 -12.11 -28.26 -1.39
CA ALA A 16 -12.90 -27.19 -1.99
C ALA A 16 -12.03 -25.98 -2.40
N ARG A 17 -11.05 -25.59 -1.56
CA ARG A 17 -10.07 -24.55 -1.92
C ARG A 17 -9.19 -24.96 -3.08
N LYS A 18 -8.74 -26.22 -3.10
CA LYS A 18 -7.91 -26.73 -4.18
C LYS A 18 -8.69 -26.79 -5.50
N SER A 19 -9.95 -27.23 -5.47
CA SER A 19 -10.81 -27.25 -6.66
C SER A 19 -11.16 -25.84 -7.13
N ALA A 20 -11.39 -24.89 -6.23
CA ALA A 20 -11.62 -23.49 -6.58
C ALA A 20 -10.38 -22.85 -7.23
N ALA A 21 -9.18 -23.09 -6.67
CA ALA A 21 -7.95 -22.60 -7.27
C ALA A 21 -7.68 -23.24 -8.65
N GLU A 22 -8.02 -24.52 -8.82
CA GLU A 22 -7.92 -25.21 -10.10
C GLU A 22 -8.94 -24.71 -11.12
N SER A 23 -10.18 -24.41 -10.71
CA SER A 23 -11.18 -23.82 -11.60
C SER A 23 -10.80 -22.40 -12.02
N ASP A 24 -10.32 -21.57 -11.10
CA ASP A 24 -9.85 -20.21 -11.41
C ASP A 24 -8.66 -20.25 -12.38
N ARG A 25 -7.75 -21.19 -12.18
CA ARG A 25 -6.62 -21.38 -13.10
C ARG A 25 -7.10 -21.81 -14.47
N LYS A 26 -8.02 -22.78 -14.55
CA LYS A 26 -8.61 -23.22 -15.84
C LYS A 26 -9.39 -22.10 -16.51
N GLU A 27 -10.10 -21.26 -15.76
CA GLU A 27 -10.82 -20.11 -16.31
C GLU A 27 -9.85 -19.06 -16.85
N ARG A 28 -8.76 -18.77 -16.14
CA ARG A 28 -7.69 -17.87 -16.64
C ARG A 28 -7.05 -18.43 -17.90
N GLU A 29 -6.67 -19.70 -17.90
CA GLU A 29 -6.09 -20.35 -19.08
C GLU A 29 -7.07 -20.39 -20.26
N ALA A 30 -8.38 -20.57 -20.00
CA ALA A 30 -9.42 -20.51 -21.04
C ALA A 30 -9.57 -19.08 -21.59
N ARG A 31 -9.59 -18.08 -20.71
CA ARG A 31 -9.69 -16.67 -21.08
C ARG A 31 -8.47 -16.20 -21.87
N GLU A 32 -7.26 -16.59 -21.46
CA GLU A 32 -6.03 -16.31 -22.19
C GLU A 32 -6.02 -16.97 -23.57
N LYS A 33 -6.50 -18.21 -23.68
CA LYS A 33 -6.66 -18.89 -24.98
C LYS A 33 -7.68 -18.17 -25.87
N GLU A 34 -8.79 -17.72 -25.30
CA GLU A 34 -9.81 -16.97 -26.02
C GLU A 34 -9.27 -15.60 -26.47
N GLU A 35 -8.59 -14.86 -25.59
CA GLU A 35 -7.96 -13.58 -25.92
C GLU A 35 -6.88 -13.76 -26.99
N ASN A 36 -6.06 -14.81 -26.89
CA ASN A 36 -5.07 -15.13 -27.92
C ASN A 36 -5.74 -15.52 -29.24
N TYR A 37 -6.82 -16.30 -29.22
CA TYR A 37 -7.60 -16.64 -30.41
C TYR A 37 -8.17 -15.39 -31.09
N TRP A 38 -8.74 -14.47 -30.31
CA TRP A 38 -9.23 -13.19 -30.84
C TRP A 38 -8.10 -12.30 -31.37
N ARG A 39 -6.95 -12.26 -30.68
CA ARG A 39 -5.77 -11.50 -31.12
C ARG A 39 -5.18 -12.05 -32.42
N GLU A 40 -5.13 -13.36 -32.57
CA GLU A 40 -4.70 -14.02 -33.82
C GLU A 40 -5.70 -13.80 -34.95
N ALA A 41 -7.01 -13.81 -34.65
CA ALA A 41 -8.07 -13.52 -35.61
C ALA A 41 -8.08 -12.05 -36.09
N GLU A 42 -7.71 -11.10 -35.23
CA GLU A 42 -7.54 -9.68 -35.61
C GLU A 42 -6.38 -9.46 -36.59
N GLY A 43 -5.42 -10.39 -36.63
CA GLY A 43 -4.28 -10.34 -37.53
C GLY A 43 -3.34 -9.13 -37.28
N PRO A 44 -2.35 -8.90 -38.15
CA PRO A 44 -1.44 -7.77 -37.97
C PRO A 44 -2.20 -6.45 -38.18
N LYS A 45 -2.28 -5.63 -37.12
CA LYS A 45 -2.76 -4.24 -37.18
C LYS A 45 -2.15 -3.52 -38.40
N SER A 46 -2.99 -2.87 -39.20
CA SER A 46 -2.55 -2.14 -40.39
C SER A 46 -1.51 -1.06 -40.02
N ARG A 47 -0.64 -0.70 -40.97
CA ARG A 47 0.39 0.35 -40.76
C ARG A 47 -0.23 1.68 -40.29
N ALA A 48 -1.46 1.99 -40.72
CA ALA A 48 -2.19 3.17 -40.28
C ALA A 48 -2.66 3.07 -38.82
N ALA A 49 -3.10 1.89 -38.37
CA ALA A 49 -3.47 1.64 -36.98
C ALA A 49 -2.24 1.73 -36.05
N LYS A 50 -1.11 1.12 -36.46
CA LYS A 50 0.16 1.22 -35.72
C LYS A 50 0.64 2.67 -35.58
N LYS A 51 0.56 3.46 -36.66
CA LYS A 51 0.93 4.89 -36.62
C LYS A 51 0.03 5.69 -35.67
N ARG A 52 -1.28 5.39 -35.63
CA ARG A 52 -2.22 6.06 -34.70
C ARG A 52 -1.94 5.70 -33.25
N GLU A 53 -1.57 4.45 -32.97
CA GLU A 53 -1.22 3.98 -31.63
C GLU A 53 0.09 4.64 -31.14
N GLU A 54 1.12 4.69 -31.98
CA GLU A 54 2.40 5.36 -31.68
C GLU A 54 2.21 6.88 -31.50
N ASP A 55 1.41 7.53 -32.35
CA ASP A 55 1.09 8.96 -32.20
C ASP A 55 0.22 9.25 -30.95
N ALA A 56 -0.56 8.26 -30.48
CA ALA A 56 -1.34 8.37 -29.24
C ALA A 56 -0.44 8.16 -28.01
N GLU A 57 0.45 7.17 -28.06
CA GLU A 57 1.44 6.88 -27.02
C GLU A 57 2.40 8.07 -26.83
N LYS A 58 2.93 8.62 -27.92
CA LYS A 58 3.79 9.81 -27.87
C LYS A 58 3.08 11.04 -27.31
N ARG A 59 1.78 11.21 -27.60
CA ARG A 59 0.97 12.30 -26.99
C ARG A 59 0.71 12.04 -25.51
N ALA A 60 0.46 10.80 -25.13
CA ALA A 60 0.25 10.42 -23.73
C ALA A 60 1.54 10.60 -22.91
N GLU A 61 2.69 10.19 -23.44
CA GLU A 61 4.00 10.39 -22.81
C GLU A 61 4.33 11.89 -22.70
N ALA A 62 4.09 12.68 -23.75
CA ALA A 62 4.28 14.13 -23.69
C ALA A 62 3.35 14.80 -22.68
N ALA A 63 2.10 14.33 -22.57
CA ALA A 63 1.15 14.82 -21.57
C ALA A 63 1.58 14.42 -20.14
N ALA A 64 2.06 13.19 -19.94
CA ALA A 64 2.58 12.72 -18.67
C ALA A 64 3.82 13.50 -18.24
N ARG A 65 4.79 13.70 -19.14
CA ARG A 65 5.98 14.53 -18.89
C ARG A 65 5.62 15.99 -18.58
N ARG A 66 4.62 16.55 -19.27
CA ARG A 66 4.11 17.91 -18.98
C ARG A 66 3.39 17.98 -17.64
N ALA A 67 2.65 16.94 -17.26
CA ALA A 67 1.98 16.88 -15.96
C ALA A 67 2.99 16.75 -14.81
N GLU A 68 4.03 15.94 -14.98
CA GLU A 68 5.13 15.82 -14.01
C GLU A 68 5.90 17.15 -13.87
N ALA A 69 6.28 17.78 -14.98
CA ALA A 69 6.93 19.09 -14.97
C ALA A 69 6.05 20.17 -14.29
N ARG A 70 4.74 20.15 -14.54
CA ARG A 70 3.80 21.05 -13.86
C ARG A 70 3.72 20.78 -12.36
N ARG A 71 3.73 19.50 -11.95
CA ARG A 71 3.73 19.11 -10.54
C ARG A 71 5.01 19.58 -9.84
N GLN A 72 6.17 19.47 -10.48
CA GLN A 72 7.44 19.98 -9.96
C GLN A 72 7.41 21.51 -9.81
N ALA A 73 6.97 22.24 -10.85
CA ALA A 73 6.84 23.69 -10.81
C ALA A 73 5.87 24.17 -9.71
N GLU A 74 4.75 23.47 -9.49
CA GLU A 74 3.81 23.79 -8.41
C GLU A 74 4.42 23.56 -7.02
N MET A 75 5.28 22.55 -6.87
CA MET A 75 6.01 22.32 -5.61
C MET A 75 7.03 23.43 -5.37
N GLU A 76 7.78 23.84 -6.38
CA GLU A 76 8.72 24.96 -6.30
C GLU A 76 8.01 26.29 -6.00
N GLU A 77 6.86 26.57 -6.63
CA GLU A 77 6.06 27.77 -6.34
C GLU A 77 5.54 27.76 -4.90
N LYS A 78 5.12 26.61 -4.38
CA LYS A 78 4.72 26.47 -2.97
C LYS A 78 5.90 26.68 -2.02
N GLU A 79 7.11 26.25 -2.39
CA GLU A 79 8.32 26.51 -1.60
C GLU A 79 8.71 27.98 -1.62
N ILE A 80 8.58 28.64 -2.77
CA ILE A 80 8.80 30.08 -2.92
C ILE A 80 7.75 30.87 -2.14
N ASP A 81 6.46 30.54 -2.22
CA ASP A 81 5.39 31.19 -1.44
C ASP A 81 5.60 30.98 0.07
N LYS A 82 6.03 29.79 0.51
CA LYS A 82 6.44 29.55 1.90
C LYS A 82 7.64 30.40 2.30
N ALA A 83 8.64 30.58 1.42
CA ALA A 83 9.79 31.43 1.67
C ALA A 83 9.42 32.92 1.69
N MET A 84 8.50 33.36 0.83
CA MET A 84 7.99 34.74 0.73
C MET A 84 7.00 35.10 1.85
N LYS A 85 6.33 34.11 2.47
CA LYS A 85 5.46 34.30 3.64
C LYS A 85 6.21 34.46 4.97
N LYS A 86 7.55 34.46 4.98
CA LYS A 86 8.30 34.94 6.15
C LYS A 86 7.99 36.43 6.37
N PRO A 87 7.40 36.82 7.51
CA PRO A 87 6.90 38.17 7.69
C PRO A 87 8.01 39.07 8.23
N ASP A 88 8.46 40.01 7.41
CA ASP A 88 8.82 41.34 7.89
C ASP A 88 8.36 42.39 6.87
N LYS A 89 7.06 42.69 6.94
CA LYS A 89 6.43 43.82 6.24
C LYS A 89 6.81 45.15 6.89
N LYS A 90 8.10 45.44 7.06
CA LYS A 90 8.62 46.79 7.37
C LYS A 90 10.02 46.99 6.81
N ALA A 91 10.24 46.63 5.55
CA ALA A 91 11.31 47.24 4.78
C ALA A 91 10.93 47.25 3.30
N ASN A 92 11.14 48.40 2.68
CA ASN A 92 11.34 48.55 1.24
C ASN A 92 10.10 48.61 0.32
N ARG A 93 9.26 49.62 0.55
CA ARG A 93 8.65 50.38 -0.56
C ARG A 93 9.43 51.69 -0.73
N VAL A 94 10.67 51.62 -1.16
CA VAL A 94 11.32 52.72 -1.87
C VAL A 94 11.58 52.20 -3.27
N ALA A 95 10.68 52.53 -4.19
CA ALA A 95 10.92 52.39 -5.61
C ALA A 95 12.05 53.36 -5.96
N ILE A 96 13.29 52.86 -5.90
CA ILE A 96 14.47 53.55 -6.42
C ILE A 96 14.20 53.76 -7.91
N PRO A 97 14.30 54.99 -8.45
CA PRO A 97 14.14 55.22 -9.88
C PRO A 97 15.19 54.37 -10.58
N VAL A 98 14.76 53.36 -11.34
CA VAL A 98 15.69 52.54 -12.11
C VAL A 98 16.39 53.48 -13.09
N PRO A 99 17.70 53.71 -12.97
CA PRO A 99 18.41 54.60 -13.86
C PRO A 99 18.27 54.03 -15.27
N LYS A 100 18.00 54.90 -16.25
CA LYS A 100 17.87 54.49 -17.66
C LYS A 100 19.22 53.94 -18.10
N VAL A 101 19.32 52.62 -18.11
CA VAL A 101 20.51 51.87 -18.49
C VAL A 101 20.65 51.96 -20.00
N THR A 102 21.80 52.41 -20.48
CA THR A 102 22.08 52.46 -21.92
C THR A 102 22.29 51.04 -22.45
N GLU A 103 22.07 50.81 -23.76
CA GLU A 103 22.15 49.48 -24.37
C GLU A 103 23.49 48.77 -24.10
N ALA A 104 24.59 49.53 -24.07
CA ALA A 104 25.93 49.02 -23.74
C ALA A 104 26.01 48.44 -22.32
N GLN A 105 25.39 49.07 -21.33
CA GLN A 105 25.37 48.59 -19.96
C GLN A 105 24.45 47.35 -19.78
N LEU A 106 23.44 47.20 -20.65
CA LEU A 106 22.61 45.98 -20.70
C LEU A 106 23.37 44.79 -21.30
N GLN A 107 24.21 45.04 -22.31
CA GLN A 107 25.06 44.00 -22.90
C GLN A 107 26.13 43.55 -21.90
N GLU A 108 26.82 44.47 -21.23
CA GLU A 108 27.83 44.14 -20.23
C GLU A 108 27.23 43.34 -19.05
N ARG A 109 26.02 43.70 -18.60
CA ARG A 109 25.31 42.90 -17.60
C ARG A 109 24.95 41.50 -18.10
N LYS A 110 24.44 41.38 -19.32
CA LYS A 110 24.09 40.07 -19.90
C LYS A 110 25.33 39.18 -20.08
N GLU A 111 26.44 39.75 -20.51
CA GLU A 111 27.71 39.03 -20.64
C GLU A 111 28.26 38.63 -19.28
N GLY A 112 28.17 39.50 -18.27
CA GLY A 112 28.49 39.19 -16.88
C GLY A 112 27.64 38.06 -16.31
N GLU A 113 26.31 38.12 -16.47
CA GLU A 113 25.37 37.09 -16.04
C GLU A 113 25.61 35.76 -16.78
N GLN A 114 25.92 35.78 -18.07
CA GLN A 114 26.28 34.59 -18.83
C GLN A 114 27.62 33.98 -18.38
N ALA A 115 28.62 34.82 -18.10
CA ALA A 115 29.91 34.38 -17.59
C ALA A 115 29.78 33.78 -16.18
N GLU A 116 28.96 34.36 -15.31
CA GLU A 116 28.65 33.79 -13.98
C GLU A 116 27.87 32.48 -14.09
N MET A 117 26.89 32.39 -14.99
CA MET A 117 26.17 31.13 -15.26
C MET A 117 27.10 30.05 -15.81
N ALA A 118 28.04 30.39 -16.68
CA ALA A 118 29.05 29.47 -17.19
C ALA A 118 29.99 28.98 -16.08
N LYS A 119 30.49 29.88 -15.22
CA LYS A 119 31.30 29.53 -14.05
C LYS A 119 30.55 28.64 -13.06
N LYS A 120 29.27 28.95 -12.79
CA LYS A 120 28.42 28.16 -11.91
C LYS A 120 28.11 26.77 -12.50
N ALA A 121 27.94 26.68 -13.83
CA ALA A 121 27.77 25.41 -14.52
C ALA A 121 29.07 24.57 -14.49
N GLU A 122 30.24 25.18 -14.63
CA GLU A 122 31.53 24.50 -14.48
C GLU A 122 31.73 24.00 -13.04
N GLU A 123 31.43 24.83 -12.05
CA GLU A 123 31.52 24.44 -10.63
C GLU A 123 30.54 23.31 -10.28
N ALA A 124 29.32 23.34 -10.84
CA ALA A 124 28.34 22.27 -10.69
C ALA A 124 28.84 20.96 -11.32
N LYS A 125 29.43 21.00 -12.53
CA LYS A 125 30.05 19.82 -13.16
C LYS A 125 31.21 19.27 -12.33
N LYS A 126 32.03 20.14 -11.75
CA LYS A 126 33.14 19.76 -10.86
C LYS A 126 32.67 19.17 -9.53
N LYS A 127 31.51 19.62 -9.00
CA LYS A 127 30.88 19.01 -7.83
C LYS A 127 30.28 17.66 -8.15
N GLN A 128 29.57 17.53 -9.28
CA GLN A 128 29.02 16.26 -9.74
C GLN A 128 30.08 15.19 -10.00
N SER A 129 31.24 15.57 -10.57
CA SER A 129 32.34 14.60 -10.75
C SER A 129 32.98 14.15 -9.43
N ARG A 130 32.97 15.00 -8.41
CA ARG A 130 33.44 14.64 -7.06
C ARG A 130 32.44 13.73 -6.33
N THR A 131 31.14 14.01 -6.41
CA THR A 131 30.10 13.18 -5.77
C THR A 131 29.97 11.83 -6.46
N ALA A 132 30.12 11.76 -7.78
CA ALA A 132 30.10 10.48 -8.51
C ALA A 132 31.22 9.54 -8.06
N ALA A 133 32.41 10.07 -7.75
CA ALA A 133 33.52 9.27 -7.23
C ALA A 133 33.29 8.79 -5.78
N GLU A 134 32.58 9.59 -4.98
CA GLU A 134 32.25 9.26 -3.59
C GLU A 134 31.12 8.22 -3.51
N GLU A 135 30.09 8.34 -4.34
CA GLU A 135 29.01 7.35 -4.46
C GLU A 135 29.53 5.99 -4.99
N GLU A 136 30.49 6.01 -5.93
CA GLU A 136 31.10 4.78 -6.45
C GLU A 136 31.99 4.10 -5.41
N TYR A 137 32.72 4.88 -4.61
CA TYR A 137 33.48 4.37 -3.46
C TYR A 137 32.55 3.84 -2.36
N GLU A 138 31.49 4.58 -2.03
CA GLU A 138 30.49 4.17 -1.05
C GLU A 138 29.81 2.87 -1.48
N ARG A 139 29.47 2.70 -2.76
CA ARG A 139 28.93 1.45 -3.31
C ARG A 139 29.92 0.28 -3.23
N MET A 140 31.22 0.52 -3.38
CA MET A 140 32.24 -0.52 -3.19
C MET A 140 32.45 -0.89 -1.72
N VAL A 141 32.30 0.05 -0.80
CA VAL A 141 32.49 -0.17 0.65
C VAL A 141 31.23 -0.73 1.33
N LEU A 142 30.03 -0.32 0.90
CA LEU A 142 28.73 -0.81 1.37
C LEU A 142 28.29 -2.14 0.71
N VAL A 143 29.22 -2.93 0.17
CA VAL A 143 28.93 -4.31 -0.17
C VAL A 143 28.65 -5.06 1.13
N THR A 144 27.37 -5.20 1.45
CA THR A 144 26.90 -5.90 2.65
C THR A 144 27.45 -7.32 2.66
N ASN A 145 28.17 -7.66 3.74
CA ASN A 145 28.76 -8.98 3.90
C ASN A 145 27.65 -10.01 4.16
N THR A 146 27.22 -10.72 3.12
CA THR A 146 26.15 -11.73 3.17
C THR A 146 26.51 -12.97 4.00
N ASN A 147 27.75 -13.08 4.51
CA ASN A 147 28.13 -14.16 5.43
C ASN A 147 27.83 -13.81 6.90
N ARG A 148 27.35 -12.60 7.19
CA ARG A 148 26.95 -12.14 8.52
C ARG A 148 25.49 -11.68 8.48
N ASP A 149 24.60 -12.61 8.21
CA ASP A 149 23.16 -12.39 8.31
C ASP A 149 22.78 -12.21 9.79
N ASP A 150 22.33 -11.01 10.18
CA ASP A 150 21.72 -10.72 11.49
C ASP A 150 20.32 -11.37 11.65
N SER A 151 19.99 -12.33 10.79
CA SER A 151 18.77 -13.15 10.82
C SER A 151 18.77 -14.22 11.93
N LEU A 152 19.85 -14.31 12.70
CA LEU A 152 19.95 -15.21 13.84
C LEU A 152 19.21 -14.63 15.05
N ILE A 153 18.03 -15.17 15.30
CA ILE A 153 17.25 -14.95 16.53
C ILE A 153 17.99 -15.65 17.68
N GLU A 154 18.85 -14.93 18.40
CA GLU A 154 19.58 -15.45 19.56
C GLU A 154 18.68 -15.43 20.80
N ALA A 155 18.09 -16.57 21.15
CA ALA A 155 17.33 -16.74 22.38
C ALA A 155 18.08 -17.69 23.33
N ARG A 156 18.33 -17.26 24.57
CA ARG A 156 19.11 -18.03 25.56
C ARG A 156 18.22 -18.81 26.54
N SER A 157 16.92 -18.59 26.49
CA SER A 157 15.92 -19.30 27.29
C SER A 157 14.69 -19.69 26.45
N VAL A 158 13.96 -20.71 26.91
CA VAL A 158 12.74 -21.19 26.24
C VAL A 158 11.68 -20.09 26.18
N GLU A 159 11.51 -19.32 27.24
CA GLU A 159 10.54 -18.22 27.32
C GLU A 159 10.89 -17.09 26.33
N GLU A 160 12.17 -16.75 26.21
CA GLU A 160 12.67 -15.73 25.28
C GLU A 160 12.53 -16.17 23.82
N ALA A 161 12.75 -17.46 23.54
CA ALA A 161 12.50 -18.02 22.21
C ALA A 161 11.02 -17.95 21.84
N ILE A 162 10.12 -18.27 22.79
CA ILE A 162 8.68 -18.17 22.58
C ILE A 162 8.27 -16.72 22.35
N ALA A 163 8.79 -15.77 23.12
CA ALA A 163 8.45 -14.35 22.97
C ALA A 163 8.92 -13.77 21.64
N GLN A 164 10.11 -14.14 21.16
CA GLN A 164 10.64 -13.66 19.87
C GLN A 164 9.99 -14.36 18.66
N MET A 165 9.49 -15.59 18.84
CA MET A 165 8.70 -16.30 17.82
C MET A 165 7.20 -15.96 17.85
N ALA A 166 6.71 -15.41 18.97
CA ALA A 166 5.33 -14.96 19.12
C ALA A 166 5.12 -13.68 18.30
N VAL A 167 4.80 -13.86 17.02
CA VAL A 167 4.16 -12.83 16.21
C VAL A 167 2.93 -12.36 16.98
N ALA A 168 2.92 -11.10 17.42
CA ALA A 168 1.86 -10.51 18.22
C ALA A 168 0.47 -10.96 17.73
N ASP A 169 -0.41 -11.28 18.69
CA ASP A 169 -1.81 -11.71 18.53
C ASP A 169 -2.73 -10.64 17.88
N ASN A 170 -2.26 -9.98 16.82
CA ASN A 170 -3.07 -9.31 15.82
C ASN A 170 -3.41 -10.29 14.70
N LEU A 171 -3.75 -11.54 15.05
CA LEU A 171 -4.35 -12.46 14.10
C LEU A 171 -5.75 -11.92 13.75
N PRO A 172 -6.11 -11.84 12.46
CA PRO A 172 -7.47 -11.54 12.03
C PRO A 172 -8.44 -12.49 12.72
N ALA A 173 -9.61 -11.98 13.13
CA ALA A 173 -10.66 -12.70 13.84
C ALA A 173 -10.72 -14.19 13.45
N ASP A 174 -10.55 -15.06 14.46
CA ASP A 174 -10.48 -16.52 14.35
C ASP A 174 -11.42 -17.05 13.26
N ARG A 175 -10.82 -17.54 12.16
CA ARG A 175 -11.52 -17.94 10.95
C ARG A 175 -12.31 -19.24 11.13
N HIS A 176 -12.31 -19.83 12.33
CA HIS A 176 -13.09 -21.02 12.66
C HIS A 176 -14.49 -20.66 13.17
N PRO A 177 -15.56 -21.05 12.44
CA PRO A 177 -16.93 -20.77 12.85
C PRO A 177 -17.26 -21.39 14.21
N GLU A 178 -16.74 -22.59 14.51
CA GLU A 178 -16.98 -23.28 15.79
C GLU A 178 -16.37 -22.57 17.01
N ARG A 179 -15.22 -21.89 16.83
CA ARG A 179 -14.57 -21.13 17.90
C ARG A 179 -15.25 -19.78 18.11
N ARG A 180 -15.62 -19.11 17.01
CA ARG A 180 -16.48 -17.91 17.07
C ARG A 180 -17.84 -18.20 17.71
N LEU A 181 -18.41 -19.37 17.47
CA LEU A 181 -19.71 -19.76 18.03
C LEU A 181 -19.67 -19.86 19.56
N LYS A 182 -18.62 -20.48 20.12
CA LYS A 182 -18.42 -20.55 21.57
C LYS A 182 -18.05 -19.20 22.19
N ALA A 183 -17.22 -18.42 21.52
CA ALA A 183 -16.80 -17.09 21.99
C ALA A 183 -17.97 -16.09 21.97
N SER A 184 -18.72 -16.02 20.88
CA SER A 184 -19.91 -15.17 20.76
C SER A 184 -21.02 -15.60 21.71
N PHE A 185 -21.26 -16.90 21.88
CA PHE A 185 -22.22 -17.39 22.86
C PHE A 185 -21.82 -17.02 24.29
N LYS A 186 -20.54 -17.16 24.66
CA LYS A 186 -20.05 -16.78 25.99
C LYS A 186 -20.18 -15.27 26.24
N ALA A 187 -19.83 -14.43 25.26
CA ALA A 187 -19.99 -12.98 25.36
C ALA A 187 -21.47 -12.58 25.51
N PHE A 188 -22.36 -13.24 24.76
CA PHE A 188 -23.81 -13.02 24.85
C PHE A 188 -24.38 -13.53 26.18
N GLU A 189 -23.91 -14.68 26.68
CA GLU A 189 -24.29 -15.22 27.99
C GLU A 189 -23.91 -14.25 29.11
N GLU A 190 -22.69 -13.72 29.12
CA GLU A 190 -22.24 -12.77 30.15
C GLU A 190 -23.03 -11.45 30.13
N ALA A 191 -23.47 -10.99 28.96
CA ALA A 191 -24.26 -9.77 28.81
C ALA A 191 -25.75 -9.95 29.18
N GLU A 192 -26.36 -11.08 28.79
CA GLU A 192 -27.80 -11.30 28.96
C GLU A 192 -28.17 -11.99 30.27
N LEU A 193 -27.24 -12.73 30.89
CA LEU A 193 -27.47 -13.40 32.17
C LEU A 193 -27.82 -12.45 33.34
N PRO A 194 -27.20 -11.27 33.51
CA PRO A 194 -27.64 -10.31 34.51
C PRO A 194 -29.02 -9.71 34.19
N ARG A 195 -29.29 -9.36 32.91
CA ARG A 195 -30.59 -8.83 32.47
C ARG A 195 -31.74 -9.81 32.74
N LEU A 196 -31.56 -11.08 32.38
CA LEU A 196 -32.59 -12.10 32.60
C LEU A 196 -32.84 -12.38 34.08
N LYS A 197 -31.81 -12.24 34.94
CA LYS A 197 -31.97 -12.37 36.39
C LYS A 197 -32.79 -11.24 36.99
N GLU A 198 -32.67 -10.02 36.45
CA GLU A 198 -33.45 -8.85 36.85
C GLU A 198 -34.90 -8.95 36.36
N GLU A 199 -35.12 -9.35 35.10
CA GLU A 199 -36.47 -9.43 34.53
C GLU A 199 -37.32 -10.57 35.11
N LYS A 200 -36.69 -11.72 35.39
CA LYS A 200 -37.39 -12.92 35.85
C LYS A 200 -36.67 -13.54 37.03
N PRO A 201 -36.71 -12.93 38.23
CA PRO A 201 -36.11 -13.53 39.41
C PRO A 201 -36.80 -14.87 39.76
N GLY A 202 -36.02 -15.89 40.13
CA GLY A 202 -36.54 -17.17 40.62
C GLY A 202 -36.43 -18.37 39.66
N LEU A 203 -35.82 -18.20 38.49
CA LEU A 203 -35.55 -19.30 37.56
C LEU A 203 -34.23 -20.00 37.91
N THR A 204 -34.10 -21.30 37.65
CA THR A 204 -32.83 -22.02 37.87
C THR A 204 -31.78 -21.60 36.84
N HIS A 205 -30.50 -21.68 37.20
CA HIS A 205 -29.40 -21.29 36.30
C HIS A 205 -29.42 -22.04 34.96
N THR A 206 -29.82 -23.32 34.95
CA THR A 206 -29.98 -24.13 33.74
C THR A 206 -31.10 -23.59 32.83
N GLN A 207 -32.23 -23.17 33.41
CA GLN A 207 -33.33 -22.61 32.65
C GLN A 207 -33.00 -21.22 32.06
N TYR A 208 -32.20 -20.41 32.76
CA TYR A 208 -31.67 -19.17 32.18
C TYR A 208 -30.75 -19.48 30.99
N LYS A 209 -29.86 -20.47 31.10
CA LYS A 209 -29.00 -20.91 29.99
C LYS A 209 -29.79 -21.38 28.77
N ASP A 210 -30.86 -22.15 28.97
CA ASP A 210 -31.74 -22.58 27.88
C ASP A 210 -32.48 -21.40 27.21
N LEU A 211 -32.87 -20.40 27.98
CA LEU A 211 -33.53 -19.19 27.46
C LEU A 211 -32.53 -18.30 26.70
N ILE A 212 -31.33 -18.11 27.25
CA ILE A 212 -30.21 -17.41 26.59
C ILE A 212 -29.82 -18.13 25.30
N TRP A 213 -29.75 -19.47 25.28
CA TRP A 213 -29.47 -20.24 24.08
C TRP A 213 -30.55 -20.07 22.99
N LYS A 214 -31.82 -19.99 23.38
CA LYS A 214 -32.93 -19.72 22.44
C LYS A 214 -32.88 -18.30 21.88
N LEU A 215 -32.56 -17.30 22.71
CA LEU A 215 -32.39 -15.91 22.30
C LEU A 215 -31.17 -15.77 21.38
N TRP A 216 -30.05 -16.40 21.76
CA TRP A 216 -28.81 -16.37 21.01
C TRP A 216 -28.92 -17.00 19.62
N LYS A 217 -29.66 -18.13 19.47
CA LYS A 217 -29.95 -18.71 18.14
C LYS A 217 -30.65 -17.74 17.18
N LYS A 218 -31.45 -16.82 17.71
CA LYS A 218 -32.16 -15.77 16.95
C LYS A 218 -31.41 -14.44 16.91
N SER A 219 -30.34 -14.29 17.68
CA SER A 219 -29.58 -13.05 17.79
C SER A 219 -28.75 -12.81 16.52
N PRO A 220 -28.57 -11.54 16.10
CA PRO A 220 -27.61 -11.18 15.06
C PRO A 220 -26.16 -11.50 15.43
N ASP A 221 -25.86 -11.71 16.73
CA ASP A 221 -24.52 -12.06 17.21
C ASP A 221 -24.15 -13.54 16.97
N ASN A 222 -25.08 -14.35 16.46
CA ASN A 222 -24.77 -15.71 16.06
C ASN A 222 -24.06 -15.68 14.69
N PRO A 223 -22.78 -16.09 14.60
CA PRO A 223 -22.04 -16.06 13.34
C PRO A 223 -22.65 -16.96 12.25
N LEU A 224 -23.54 -17.89 12.60
CA LEU A 224 -24.30 -18.68 11.61
C LEU A 224 -25.38 -17.87 10.90
N ASN A 225 -25.98 -16.88 11.58
CA ASN A 225 -26.99 -16.01 10.97
C ASN A 225 -26.32 -14.93 10.08
N GLN A 226 -25.07 -14.57 10.38
CA GLN A 226 -24.29 -13.57 9.64
C GLN A 226 -23.72 -14.06 8.30
N MET A 227 -23.58 -15.37 8.08
CA MET A 227 -23.05 -15.90 6.80
C MET A 227 -24.13 -16.10 5.71
N SER A 228 -25.31 -15.52 5.91
CA SER A 228 -26.48 -15.68 5.01
C SER A 228 -26.66 -14.52 4.04
N GLU A 229 -25.74 -13.56 4.02
CA GLU A 229 -25.76 -12.37 3.15
C GLU A 229 -24.57 -12.35 2.18
#